data_AF-A0A847XKX2-F1
#
_entry.id   AF-A0A847XKX2-F1
#
_cell.length_a   1.000
_cell.length_b   1.000
_cell.length_c   1.000
_cell.angle_alpha   90.00
_cell.angle_beta   90.00
_cell.angle_gamma   90.00
#
_symmetry.space_group_name_H-M   'P 1'
#
loop_
_entity.id
_entity.type
_entity.pdbx_description
1 polymer ?
#
loop_
_entity_poly.entity_id
_entity_poly.type
_entity_poly.pdbx_seq_one_letter_code
_entity_poly.pdbx_strand_id
1 'polypeptide(L)' 'YVQLTVFNATGQTITRLVDEEQGAGSYQVSWDGSAVPTGIYFYRIEAGSFSKVQKMTLMK' A
#
# COMPACT_ATOMS: atom_id res chain seq x y z
N TYR A 1 -5.92 1.93 14.70
CA TYR A 1 -4.84 1.26 13.95
C TYR A 1 -5.08 1.39 12.45
N VAL A 2 -4.04 1.73 11.68
CA VAL A 2 -4.07 1.80 10.21
C VAL A 2 -2.91 0.98 9.64
N GLN A 3 -3.21 0.16 8.63
CA GLN A 3 -2.21 -0.60 7.89
C GLN A 3 -2.33 -0.31 6.39
N LEU A 4 -1.21 0.03 5.73
CA LEU A 4 -1.13 0.22 4.28
C LEU A 4 -0.06 -0.71 3.72
N THR A 5 -0.48 -1.73 2.98
CA THR A 5 0.41 -2.76 2.44
C THR A 5 0.38 -2.78 0.92
N VAL A 6 1.56 -2.93 0.29
CA VAL A 6 1.72 -3.09 -1.16
C VAL A 6 1.97 -4.55 -1.50
N PHE A 7 1.31 -5.05 -2.55
CA PHE A 7 1.39 -6.40 -3.07
C PHE A 7 1.71 -6.39 -4.57
N ASN A 8 2.39 -7.42 -5.06
CA ASN A 8 2.49 -7.67 -6.51
C ASN A 8 1.26 -8.44 -7.03
N ALA A 9 1.24 -8.72 -8.34
CA ALA A 9 0.15 -9.42 -9.00
C ALA A 9 -0.10 -10.87 -8.51
N THR A 10 0.88 -11.51 -7.87
CA THR A 10 0.70 -12.86 -7.28
C THR A 10 0.22 -12.81 -5.83
N GLY A 11 0.00 -11.62 -5.27
CA GLY A 11 -0.41 -11.43 -3.88
C GLY A 11 0.75 -11.46 -2.88
N GLN A 12 2.00 -11.53 -3.34
CA GLN A 12 3.16 -11.42 -2.46
C GLN A 12 3.24 -10.01 -1.89
N THR A 13 3.42 -9.92 -0.56
CA THR A 13 3.67 -8.64 0.11
C THR A 13 5.04 -8.09 -0.30
N ILE A 14 5.05 -6.87 -0.81
CA ILE A 14 6.27 -6.16 -1.21
C ILE A 14 6.76 -5.29 -0.05
N THR A 15 5.87 -4.52 0.56
CA THR A 15 6.22 -3.67 1.70
C THR A 15 4.96 -3.25 2.48
N ARG A 16 5.14 -2.87 3.74
CA ARG A 16 4.15 -2.15 4.54
C ARG A 16 4.61 -0.71 4.67
N LEU A 17 3.82 0.22 4.15
CA LEU A 17 4.13 1.64 4.16
C LEU A 17 3.62 2.32 5.44
N VAL A 18 2.58 1.76 6.06
CA VAL A 18 1.99 2.21 7.34
C VAL A 18 1.61 0.96 8.13
N ASP A 19 1.89 0.95 9.43
CA ASP A 19 1.57 -0.15 10.36
C ASP A 19 1.45 0.37 11.80
N GLU A 20 0.67 1.44 12.01
CA GLU A 20 0.65 2.22 13.26
C GLU A 20 -0.75 2.77 13.62
N GLU A 21 -0.89 3.32 14.83
CA GLU A 21 -2.08 4.09 15.23
C GLU A 21 -2.06 5.48 14.59
N GLN A 22 -3.09 5.79 13.78
CA GLN A 22 -3.29 7.12 13.22
C GLN A 22 -4.62 7.68 13.71
N GLY A 23 -4.60 8.96 14.11
CA GLY A 23 -5.80 9.70 14.48
C GLY A 23 -6.64 10.09 13.27
N ALA A 24 -7.77 10.76 13.51
CA ALA A 24 -8.53 11.36 12.43
C ALA A 24 -7.71 12.48 11.76
N GLY A 25 -7.61 12.45 10.43
CA GLY A 25 -6.86 13.43 9.67
C GLY A 25 -6.59 12.97 8.24
N SER A 26 -5.86 13.80 7.50
CA SER A 26 -5.36 13.48 6.16
C SER A 26 -3.88 13.15 6.25
N TYR A 27 -3.50 12.01 5.68
CA TYR A 27 -2.13 11.52 5.66
C TYR A 27 -1.70 11.26 4.22
N GLN A 28 -0.44 11.56 3.92
CA GLN A 28 0.16 11.27 2.62
C GLN A 28 1.34 10.32 2.82
N VAL A 29 1.37 9.29 1.99
CA VAL A 29 2.40 8.25 2.04
C VAL A 29 2.99 8.12 0.64
N SER A 30 4.32 8.11 0.56
CA SER A 30 5.05 7.90 -0.68
C SER A 30 5.63 6.50 -0.71
N TRP A 31 5.53 5.81 -1.84
CA TRP A 31 6.17 4.53 -2.07
C TRP A 31 7.27 4.69 -3.12
N ASP A 32 8.52 4.42 -2.72
CA ASP A 32 9.62 4.29 -3.66
C ASP A 32 9.61 2.90 -4.29
N GLY A 33 9.18 2.84 -5.55
CA GLY A 33 9.15 1.61 -6.36
C GLY A 33 10.46 1.33 -7.12
N SER A 34 11.53 2.10 -6.93
CA SER A 34 12.77 1.98 -7.72
C SER A 34 13.42 0.59 -7.62
N ALA A 35 13.32 -0.06 -6.46
CA ALA A 35 13.89 -1.37 -6.16
C ALA A 35 13.06 -2.56 -6.68
N VAL A 36 11.89 -2.32 -7.28
CA VAL A 36 11.03 -3.38 -7.84
C VAL A 36 10.84 -3.23 -9.35
N PRO A 37 10.45 -4.30 -10.07
CA PRO A 37 10.19 -4.22 -11.51
C PRO A 37 8.99 -3.33 -11.86
N THR A 38 9.02 -2.72 -13.05
CA THR A 38 7.81 -2.15 -13.70
C THR A 38 6.71 -3.20 -13.76
N GLY A 39 5.47 -2.82 -13.46
CA GLY A 39 4.37 -3.78 -13.47
C GLY A 39 3.13 -3.33 -12.73
N ILE A 40 2.18 -4.26 -12.59
CA ILE A 40 0.95 -4.06 -11.84
C ILE A 40 1.18 -4.44 -10.38
N TYR A 41 0.79 -3.52 -9.50
CA TYR A 41 0.80 -3.71 -8.06
C TYR A 41 -0.57 -3.35 -7.49
N PHE A 42 -0.79 -3.77 -6.27
CA PHE A 42 -1.98 -3.46 -5.51
C PHE A 42 -1.55 -2.89 -4.17
N TYR A 43 -2.30 -1.93 -3.65
CA TYR A 43 -2.19 -1.56 -2.26
C TYR A 43 -3.52 -1.81 -1.55
N ARG A 44 -3.42 -2.24 -0.29
CA ARG A 44 -4.57 -2.42 0.61
C ARG A 44 -4.39 -1.52 1.80
N ILE A 45 -5.41 -0.70 2.06
CA ILE A 45 -5.53 0.06 3.31
C ILE A 45 -6.56 -0.62 4.21
N GLU A 46 -6.21 -0.81 5.48
CA GLU A 46 -7.03 -1.43 6.51
C GLU A 46 -7.08 -0.50 7.72
N ALA A 47 -8.28 -0.14 8.19
CA ALA A 47 -8.51 0.75 9.33
C ALA A 47 -9.78 0.35 10.08
N GLY A 48 -9.64 -0.38 11.18
CA GLY A 48 -10.78 -0.96 11.89
C GLY A 48 -11.56 -1.94 10.99
N SER A 49 -12.85 -1.69 10.76
CA SER A 49 -13.68 -2.49 9.84
C SER A 49 -13.56 -2.08 8.37
N PHE A 50 -12.84 -1.00 8.07
CA PHE A 50 -12.64 -0.55 6.70
C PHE A 50 -11.47 -1.30 6.06
N SER A 51 -11.69 -1.83 4.85
CA SER A 51 -10.65 -2.40 4.01
C SER A 51 -10.90 -2.03 2.56
N LYS A 52 -9.88 -1.50 1.87
CA LYS A 52 -9.97 -1.14 0.46
C LYS A 52 -8.70 -1.50 -0.28
N VAL A 53 -8.86 -2.22 -1.39
CA VAL A 53 -7.77 -2.57 -2.31
C VAL A 53 -7.88 -1.69 -3.55
N GLN A 54 -6.76 -1.16 -4.02
CA GLN A 54 -6.67 -0.43 -5.28
C GLN A 54 -5.48 -0.90 -6.10
N LYS A 55 -5.65 -0.88 -7.42
CA LYS A 55 -4.61 -1.26 -8.38
C LYS A 55 -3.78 -0.03 -8.75
N MET A 56 -2.47 -0.20 -8.92
CA MET A 56 -1.56 0.79 -9.47
C MET A 56 -0.63 0.16 -10.51
N THR A 57 -0.19 0.96 -11.46
CA THR A 57 0.82 0.57 -12.44
C THR A 57 2.10 1.34 -12.13
N LEU A 58 3.17 0.63 -11.82
CA LEU A 58 4.50 1.21 -11.67
C LEU A 58 5.18 1.27 -13.04
N MET A 59 5.61 2.46 -13.44
CA MET A 59 6.39 2.73 -14.66
C MET A 59 7.70 3.41 -14.26
N LYS A 60 8.79 3.13 -14.99
CA LYS A 60 10.11 3.76 -14.80
C LYS A 60 10.34 4.82 -15.88
#